data_AF-F4QH40-F1
#
_entry.id   AF-F4QH40-F1
#
_cell.length_a   1.000
_cell.length_b   1.000
_cell.length_c   1.000
_cell.angle_alpha   90.00
_cell.angle_beta   90.00
_cell.angle_gamma   90.00
#
_symmetry.space_group_name_H-M   'P 1'
#
loop_
_entity.id
_entity.type
_entity.pdbx_description
1 polymer ?
#
loop_
_entity_poly.entity_id
_entity_poly.type
_entity_poly.pdbx_seq_one_letter_code
_entity_poly.pdbx_strand_id
1 'polypeptide(L)'
;MRYLAPLALVFSLFATAAIANEQSDLEEQTLSHLQASNAALDAASTAIDSGNVQGSCPHLRTASGELDAAYDTLGRYRQVVLSDTALTTSERDTQVGELTELQSQIQQQSDDIDALVAQHCT
;
A
#
# COMPACT_ATOMS: atom_id res chain seq x y z
N MET A 1 10.25 20.87 -6.12
CA MET A 1 10.25 19.41 -6.31
C MET A 1 9.29 18.87 -5.26
N ARG A 2 8.17 18.26 -5.67
CA ARG A 2 7.24 17.59 -4.75
C ARG A 2 7.92 16.28 -4.35
N TYR A 3 8.32 16.16 -3.10
CA TYR A 3 8.84 14.91 -2.55
C TYR A 3 7.67 13.93 -2.45
N LEU A 4 7.78 12.77 -3.09
CA LEU A 4 6.94 11.62 -2.77
C LEU A 4 7.22 11.30 -1.30
N ALA A 5 6.27 11.62 -0.42
CA ALA A 5 6.39 11.19 0.95
C ALA A 5 6.19 9.66 0.96
N PRO A 6 7.11 8.87 1.55
CA PRO A 6 6.84 7.47 1.79
C PRO A 6 5.55 7.37 2.62
N LEU A 7 4.71 6.36 2.35
CA LEU A 7 3.56 6.06 3.19
C LEU A 7 4.08 5.88 4.61
N ALA A 8 3.86 6.88 5.45
CA ALA A 8 4.16 6.83 6.88
C ALA A 8 3.18 5.82 7.46
N LEU A 9 3.59 4.55 7.43
CA LEU A 9 2.82 3.39 7.83
C LEU A 9 2.12 3.69 9.15
N VAL A 10 0.80 3.78 9.10
CA VAL A 10 -0.06 3.73 10.28
C VAL A 10 -0.01 2.28 10.79
N PHE A 11 1.15 1.91 11.36
CA PHE A 11 1.43 0.60 11.95
C PHE A 11 0.55 0.29 13.17
N SER A 12 -0.26 1.25 13.62
CA SER A 12 -1.16 1.12 14.76
C SER A 12 -2.40 0.25 14.50
N LEU A 13 -2.67 -0.15 13.25
CA LEU A 13 -3.92 -0.82 12.85
C LEU A 13 -3.99 -2.32 13.19
N PHE A 14 -2.89 -2.95 13.58
CA PHE A 14 -2.78 -4.42 13.61
C PHE A 14 -2.83 -5.04 15.01
N ALA A 15 -3.15 -4.26 16.05
CA ALA A 15 -2.81 -4.66 17.43
C ALA A 15 -3.83 -5.59 18.14
N THR A 16 -5.08 -5.76 17.68
CA THR A 16 -6.03 -6.54 18.50
C THR A 16 -7.16 -7.18 17.69
N ALA A 17 -6.95 -8.42 17.25
CA ALA A 17 -7.97 -9.48 17.34
C ALA A 17 -7.29 -10.83 17.12
N ALA A 18 -7.45 -11.74 18.07
CA ALA A 18 -6.98 -13.11 17.95
C ALA A 18 -7.92 -13.91 17.02
N ILE A 19 -7.89 -13.71 15.69
CA ILE A 19 -8.69 -14.51 14.75
C ILE A 19 -7.98 -14.76 13.40
N ALA A 20 -8.03 -16.05 13.00
CA ALA A 20 -7.85 -16.68 11.69
C ALA A 20 -6.55 -16.45 10.89
N ASN A 21 -5.83 -17.55 10.63
CA ASN A 21 -4.66 -17.65 9.74
C ASN A 21 -4.78 -16.82 8.46
N GLU A 22 -5.97 -16.79 7.82
CA GLU A 22 -6.18 -16.03 6.58
C GLU A 22 -6.08 -14.50 6.75
N GLN A 23 -6.51 -13.93 7.88
CA GLN A 23 -6.35 -12.49 8.14
C GLN A 23 -4.87 -12.14 8.32
N SER A 24 -4.15 -12.93 9.11
CA SER A 24 -2.70 -12.78 9.31
C SER A 24 -1.91 -12.92 8.01
N ASP A 25 -2.26 -13.88 7.15
CA ASP A 25 -1.59 -14.09 5.87
C ASP A 25 -1.83 -12.92 4.89
N LEU A 26 -3.04 -12.35 4.88
CA LEU A 26 -3.39 -11.19 4.05
C LEU A 26 -2.73 -9.91 4.55
N GLU A 27 -2.60 -9.76 5.87
CA GLU A 27 -1.88 -8.65 6.48
C GLU A 27 -0.39 -8.70 6.13
N GLU A 28 0.26 -9.87 6.28
CA GLU A 28 1.67 -10.05 5.93
C GLU A 28 1.92 -9.80 4.44
N GLN A 29 1.04 -10.28 3.56
CA GLN A 29 1.11 -9.98 2.12
C GLN A 29 0.97 -8.48 1.85
N THR A 30 -0.01 -7.81 2.48
CA THR A 30 -0.20 -6.36 2.31
C THR A 30 1.05 -5.60 2.74
N LEU A 31 1.62 -5.94 3.90
CA LEU A 31 2.84 -5.32 4.40
C LEU A 31 4.03 -5.58 3.46
N SER A 32 4.16 -6.80 2.94
CA SER A 32 5.22 -7.16 2.00
C SER A 32 5.16 -6.31 0.72
N HIS A 33 3.97 -6.15 0.13
CA HIS A 33 3.76 -5.30 -1.04
C HIS A 33 4.07 -3.82 -0.74
N LEU A 34 3.61 -3.28 0.40
CA LEU A 34 3.93 -1.91 0.80
C LEU A 34 5.44 -1.69 1.00
N GLN A 35 6.14 -2.66 1.58
CA GLN A 35 7.60 -2.61 1.75
C GLN A 35 8.32 -2.67 0.40
N ALA A 36 7.88 -3.55 -0.51
CA ALA A 36 8.42 -3.65 -1.87
C ALA A 36 8.21 -2.36 -2.66
N SER A 37 7.03 -1.74 -2.55
CA SER A 37 6.75 -0.44 -3.16
C SER A 37 7.67 0.65 -2.62
N ASN A 38 7.83 0.75 -1.31
CA ASN A 38 8.75 1.73 -0.69
C ASN A 38 10.20 1.53 -1.13
N ALA A 39 10.69 0.28 -1.19
CA ALA A 39 12.04 -0.01 -1.69
C ALA A 39 12.22 0.41 -3.15
N ALA A 40 11.19 0.24 -3.98
CA ALA A 40 11.19 0.70 -5.36
C ALA A 40 11.15 2.24 -5.46
N LEU A 41 10.38 2.93 -4.61
CA LEU A 41 10.38 4.39 -4.52
C LEU A 41 11.74 4.95 -4.10
N ASP A 42 12.42 4.31 -3.15
CA ASP A 42 13.77 4.70 -2.73
C ASP A 42 14.79 4.55 -3.87
N ALA A 43 14.68 3.47 -4.64
CA ALA A 43 15.52 3.26 -5.83
C ALA A 43 15.21 4.31 -6.92
N ALA A 44 13.93 4.63 -7.14
CA ALA A 44 13.52 5.68 -8.07
C ALA A 44 14.07 7.05 -7.64
N SER A 45 13.96 7.40 -6.36
CA SER A 45 14.50 8.64 -5.80
C SER A 45 16.00 8.72 -6.00
N THR A 46 16.73 7.64 -5.69
CA THR A 46 18.19 7.58 -5.89
C THR A 46 18.59 7.80 -7.35
N ALA A 47 17.82 7.23 -8.30
CA ALA A 47 18.05 7.44 -9.72
C ALA A 47 17.79 8.90 -10.14
N ILE A 48 16.74 9.55 -9.61
CA ILE A 48 16.45 10.96 -9.86
C ILE A 48 17.55 11.87 -9.28
N ASP A 49 17.95 11.62 -8.04
CA ASP A 49 18.96 12.42 -7.33
C ASP A 49 20.34 12.33 -7.99
N SER A 50 20.65 11.21 -8.65
CA SER A 50 21.86 11.04 -9.47
C SER A 50 21.74 11.62 -10.89
N GLY A 51 20.61 12.25 -11.23
CA GLY A 51 20.34 12.83 -12.55
C GLY A 51 19.92 11.80 -13.61
N ASN A 52 19.75 10.53 -13.24
CA ASN A 52 19.31 9.46 -14.13
C ASN A 52 17.78 9.30 -14.08
N VAL A 53 17.07 10.33 -14.53
CA VAL A 53 15.59 10.37 -14.53
C VAL A 53 14.99 9.20 -15.33
N GLN A 54 15.57 8.82 -16.48
CA GLN A 54 15.06 7.65 -17.21
C GLN A 54 15.27 6.33 -16.46
N GLY A 55 16.35 6.23 -15.67
CA GLY A 55 16.61 5.09 -14.80
C GLY A 55 15.62 4.94 -13.64
N SER A 56 14.88 5.99 -13.27
CA SER A 56 13.86 5.90 -12.22
C SER A 56 12.56 5.25 -12.71
N CYS A 57 12.29 5.30 -14.01
CA CYS A 57 11.07 4.79 -14.62
C CYS A 57 10.73 3.32 -14.35
N PRO A 58 11.65 2.34 -14.49
CA PRO A 58 11.35 0.97 -14.10
C PRO A 58 10.98 0.86 -12.62
N HIS A 59 11.63 1.64 -11.75
CA HIS A 59 11.36 1.62 -10.31
C HIS A 59 10.02 2.24 -9.95
N LEU A 60 9.63 3.35 -10.59
CA LEU A 60 8.30 3.94 -10.42
C LEU A 60 7.20 2.97 -10.87
N ARG A 61 7.39 2.27 -12.00
CA ARG A 61 6.43 1.25 -12.45
C ARG A 61 6.33 0.05 -11.49
N THR A 62 7.46 -0.39 -10.93
CA THR A 62 7.46 -1.41 -9.88
C THR A 62 6.72 -0.92 -8.64
N ALA A 63 6.99 0.30 -8.18
CA ALA A 63 6.31 0.87 -7.02
C ALA A 63 4.78 0.92 -7.20
N SER A 64 4.31 1.40 -8.36
CA SER A 64 2.88 1.42 -8.73
C SER A 64 2.28 0.00 -8.73
N GLY A 65 2.93 -0.97 -9.39
CA GLY A 65 2.43 -2.35 -9.41
C GLY A 65 2.35 -3.03 -8.04
N GLU A 66 3.28 -2.73 -7.12
CA GLU A 66 3.22 -3.23 -5.75
C GLU A 66 2.10 -2.55 -4.93
N LEU A 67 1.80 -1.26 -5.18
CA LEU A 67 0.66 -0.59 -4.55
C LEU A 67 -0.67 -1.17 -5.03
N ASP A 68 -0.80 -1.47 -6.32
CA ASP A 68 -2.00 -2.13 -6.86
C ASP A 68 -2.22 -3.50 -6.21
N ALA A 69 -1.15 -4.28 -6.04
CA ALA A 69 -1.21 -5.58 -5.35
C ALA A 69 -1.57 -5.44 -3.86
N ALA A 70 -1.06 -4.42 -3.18
CA ALA A 70 -1.44 -4.10 -1.80
C ALA A 70 -2.92 -3.70 -1.70
N TYR A 71 -3.41 -2.87 -2.63
CA TYR A 71 -4.81 -2.45 -2.70
C TYR A 71 -5.76 -3.64 -2.85
N ASP A 72 -5.45 -4.56 -3.74
CA ASP A 72 -6.23 -5.78 -3.96
C ASP A 72 -6.21 -6.72 -2.75
N THR A 73 -5.07 -6.81 -2.07
CA THR A 73 -4.92 -7.61 -0.84
C THR A 73 -5.76 -7.04 0.30
N LEU A 74 -5.79 -5.72 0.48
CA LEU A 74 -6.68 -5.07 1.44
C LEU A 74 -8.16 -5.27 1.08
N GLY A 75 -8.50 -5.29 -0.21
CA GLY A 75 -9.85 -5.59 -0.66
C GLY A 75 -10.30 -6.98 -0.20
N ARG A 76 -9.40 -7.97 -0.29
CA ARG A 76 -9.63 -9.34 0.21
C ARG A 76 -9.68 -9.38 1.73
N TYR A 77 -8.78 -8.69 2.43
CA TYR A 77 -8.78 -8.60 3.90
C TYR A 77 -10.12 -8.04 4.41
N ARG A 78 -10.60 -6.96 3.82
CA ARG A 78 -11.90 -6.38 4.17
C ARG A 78 -13.05 -7.38 4.01
N GLN A 79 -13.05 -8.22 2.97
CA GLN A 79 -14.06 -9.26 2.81
C GLN A 79 -14.00 -10.30 3.93
N VAL A 80 -12.80 -10.70 4.35
CA VAL A 80 -12.61 -11.64 5.47
C VAL A 80 -13.19 -11.03 6.77
N VAL A 81 -12.86 -9.78 7.08
CA VAL A 81 -13.40 -9.05 8.25
C VAL A 81 -14.93 -8.95 8.21
N LEU A 82 -15.50 -8.65 7.04
CA LEU A 82 -16.96 -8.58 6.86
C LEU A 82 -17.65 -9.95 7.06
N SER A 83 -16.97 -11.04 6.67
CA SER A 83 -17.48 -12.40 6.82
C SER A 83 -17.27 -12.99 8.23
N ASP A 84 -16.46 -12.34 9.06
CA ASP A 84 -16.14 -12.83 10.39
C ASP A 84 -17.32 -12.60 11.37
N THR A 85 -17.93 -13.72 11.76
CA THR A 85 -19.05 -13.75 12.69
C THR A 85 -18.64 -13.68 14.16
N ALA A 86 -17.36 -13.85 14.47
CA ALA A 86 -16.84 -13.75 15.83
C ALA A 86 -16.60 -12.29 16.26
N LEU A 87 -16.42 -11.38 15.30
CA LEU A 87 -16.35 -9.94 15.56
C LEU A 87 -17.72 -9.37 15.91
N THR A 88 -17.75 -8.49 16.92
CA THR A 88 -18.90 -7.61 17.16
C THR A 88 -19.07 -6.62 16.02
N THR A 89 -20.28 -6.07 15.86
CA THR A 89 -20.54 -5.02 14.85
C THR A 89 -19.58 -3.84 14.99
N SER A 90 -19.31 -3.40 16.23
CA SER A 90 -18.41 -2.27 16.46
C SER A 90 -16.96 -2.58 16.04
N GLU A 91 -16.44 -3.78 16.35
CA GLU A 91 -15.09 -4.17 15.96
C GLU A 91 -14.95 -4.27 14.45
N ARG A 92 -15.94 -4.89 13.79
CA ARG A 92 -16.00 -5.00 12.34
C ARG A 92 -16.02 -3.63 11.68
N ASP A 93 -16.87 -2.73 12.14
CA ASP A 93 -17.00 -1.39 11.57
C ASP A 93 -15.69 -0.58 11.72
N THR A 94 -15.03 -0.69 12.87
CA THR A 94 -13.71 -0.07 13.09
C THR A 94 -12.67 -0.60 12.11
N GLN A 95 -12.48 -1.93 12.03
CA GLN A 95 -11.49 -2.53 11.13
C GLN A 95 -11.78 -2.23 9.66
N VAL A 96 -13.05 -2.28 9.23
CA VAL A 96 -13.44 -1.92 7.86
C VAL A 96 -13.14 -0.45 7.56
N GLY A 97 -13.36 0.45 8.52
CA GLY A 97 -13.02 1.87 8.40
C GLY A 97 -11.51 2.07 8.19
N GLU A 98 -10.70 1.41 9.01
CA GLU A 98 -9.25 1.45 8.96
C GLU A 98 -8.68 0.90 7.63
N LEU A 99 -9.18 -0.26 7.17
CA LEU A 99 -8.79 -0.84 5.89
C LEU A 99 -9.20 0.07 4.72
N THR A 100 -10.35 0.74 4.81
CA THR A 100 -10.83 1.67 3.78
C THR A 100 -9.96 2.93 3.73
N GLU A 101 -9.56 3.46 4.88
CA GLU A 101 -8.63 4.59 4.94
C GLU A 101 -7.28 4.22 4.31
N LEU A 102 -6.73 3.05 4.65
CA LEU A 102 -5.48 2.58 4.08
C LEU A 102 -5.57 2.37 2.56
N GLN A 103 -6.67 1.78 2.06
CA GLN A 103 -6.91 1.67 0.62
C GLN A 103 -6.95 3.04 -0.08
N SER A 104 -7.56 4.05 0.55
CA SER A 104 -7.59 5.41 0.01
C SER A 104 -6.19 6.03 -0.06
N GLN A 105 -5.34 5.79 0.95
CA GLN A 105 -3.97 6.30 0.96
C GLN A 105 -3.10 5.63 -0.12
N ILE A 106 -3.23 4.31 -0.30
CA ILE A 106 -2.56 3.56 -1.36
C ILE A 106 -2.99 4.06 -2.74
N GLN A 107 -4.29 4.26 -2.97
CA GLN A 107 -4.79 4.78 -4.25
C GLN A 107 -4.19 6.14 -4.56
N GLN A 108 -4.19 7.06 -3.59
CA GLN A 108 -3.61 8.40 -3.79
C GLN A 108 -2.13 8.33 -4.14
N GLN A 109 -1.36 7.44 -3.49
CA GLN A 109 0.06 7.28 -3.80
C GLN A 109 0.27 6.63 -5.18
N SER A 110 -0.57 5.67 -5.57
CA SER A 110 -0.54 5.07 -6.92
C SER A 110 -0.79 6.15 -7.99
N ASP A 111 -1.82 6.99 -7.82
CA ASP A 111 -2.12 8.10 -8.72
C ASP A 111 -0.95 9.11 -8.82
N ASP A 112 -0.30 9.41 -7.70
CA ASP A 112 0.87 10.30 -7.66
C ASP A 112 2.07 9.71 -8.42
N ILE A 113 2.31 8.39 -8.29
CA ILE A 113 3.36 7.69 -9.04
C ILE A 113 3.04 7.66 -10.53
N ASP A 114 1.80 7.35 -10.92
CA ASP A 114 1.36 7.32 -12.31
C ASP A 114 1.52 8.69 -12.97
N ALA A 115 1.22 9.77 -12.24
CA ALA A 115 1.46 11.13 -12.71
C ALA A 115 2.95 11.40 -12.95
N LEU A 116 3.85 10.87 -12.12
CA LEU A 116 5.29 10.99 -12.31
C LEU A 116 5.79 10.14 -13.49
N VAL A 117 5.28 8.92 -13.65
CA VAL A 117 5.56 8.06 -14.80
C VAL A 117 5.14 8.76 -16.09
N ALA A 118 3.95 9.34 -16.15
CA ALA A 118 3.48 10.07 -17.33
C ALA A 118 4.35 11.29 -17.67
N GLN A 119 4.90 11.98 -16.66
CA GLN A 119 5.75 13.15 -16.85
C GLN A 119 7.19 12.79 -17.27
N HIS A 120 7.72 11.68 -16.77
CA HIS A 120 9.16 11.39 -16.83
C HIS A 120 9.54 10.16 -17.67
N CYS A 121 8.59 9.31 -18.03
CA CYS A 121 8.84 7.97 -18.57
C CYS A 121 8.22 7.72 -19.95
N THR A 122 8.26 8.76 -20.80
CA THR A 122 7.82 8.74 -22.21
C THR A 122 8.91 8.27 -23.16
#